data_AF-A0A356WEY9-F1
#
_entry.id   AF-A0A356WEY9-F1
#
_cell.length_a   1.000
_cell.length_b   1.000
_cell.length_c   1.000
_cell.angle_alpha   90.00
_cell.angle_beta   90.00
_cell.angle_gamma   90.00
#
_symmetry.space_group_name_H-M   'P 1'
#
loop_
_entity.id
_entity.type
_entity.pdbx_description
1 polymer ?
#
loop_
_entity_poly.entity_id
_entity_poly.type
_entity_poly.pdbx_seq_one_letter_code
_entity_poly.pdbx_strand_id
1 'polypeptide(L)'
;MATSFLLSACGRDAETESICELSSRWNAASSDVAKVLVEVDSSSAAQIRDSMSEAVATLVAYSTIAPREIRAEVELLLNSYGSLANAFEQINWQGSTSNKDAAVSSAGVRLASNDVQSAQEKFAKYIADNCSFDLDNAIVQFPNSGTTLPDPIVQDESAPEIDAGFDNENSVARAFGFVVVERFGVAITDAQADCVGNALLNATSLKPETVDITYWQLLQEIFNSCKVQIDVAKALESK
;
A
#
# COMPACT_ATOMS: atom_id res chain seq x y z
N MET A 1 -24.45 -59.15 -7.78
CA MET A 1 -24.47 -57.83 -7.11
C MET A 1 -23.09 -57.60 -6.51
N ALA A 2 -22.29 -56.74 -7.13
CA ALA A 2 -21.02 -56.30 -6.59
C ALA A 2 -21.08 -54.78 -6.46
N THR A 3 -21.21 -54.35 -5.22
CA THR A 3 -21.30 -52.97 -4.77
C THR A 3 -19.93 -52.31 -4.95
N SER A 4 -19.84 -51.29 -5.80
CA SER A 4 -18.67 -50.40 -5.85
C SER A 4 -19.09 -49.07 -5.23
N PHE A 5 -18.77 -48.89 -3.94
CA PHE A 5 -18.77 -47.56 -3.33
C PHE A 5 -17.50 -46.86 -3.77
N LEU A 6 -17.61 -45.95 -4.74
CA LEU A 6 -16.61 -44.91 -4.96
C LEU A 6 -16.72 -43.93 -3.79
N LEU A 7 -15.92 -44.15 -2.75
CA LEU A 7 -15.63 -43.12 -1.75
C LEU A 7 -14.74 -42.08 -2.42
N SER A 8 -15.35 -41.07 -3.07
CA SER A 8 -14.66 -39.79 -3.29
C SER A 8 -14.56 -39.10 -1.94
N ALA A 9 -13.50 -39.44 -1.19
CA ALA A 9 -13.05 -38.53 -0.15
C ALA A 9 -12.63 -37.24 -0.87
N CYS A 10 -13.46 -36.20 -0.82
CA CYS A 10 -13.05 -34.84 -1.14
C CYS A 10 -12.08 -34.39 -0.04
N GLY A 11 -10.85 -34.89 -0.10
CA GLY A 11 -9.76 -34.39 0.73
C GLY A 11 -9.52 -32.94 0.35
N ARG A 12 -9.43 -32.05 1.34
CA ARG A 12 -8.86 -30.72 1.15
C ARG A 12 -7.48 -30.87 0.51
N ASP A 13 -7.13 -29.99 -0.42
CA ASP A 13 -5.76 -29.95 -0.96
C ASP A 13 -4.77 -29.68 0.20
N ALA A 14 -3.57 -30.24 0.12
CA ALA A 14 -2.51 -30.04 1.10
C ALA A 14 -2.15 -28.56 1.29
N GLU A 15 -2.28 -27.75 0.23
CA GLU A 15 -2.14 -26.29 0.31
C GLU A 15 -3.21 -25.70 1.23
N THR A 16 -4.48 -26.05 1.02
CA THR A 16 -5.60 -25.58 1.85
C THR A 16 -5.49 -26.04 3.30
N GLU A 17 -5.08 -27.28 3.55
CA GLU A 17 -4.85 -27.79 4.91
C GLU A 17 -3.79 -26.96 5.64
N SER A 18 -2.67 -26.67 4.97
CA SER A 18 -1.60 -25.83 5.50
C SER A 18 -2.05 -24.39 5.79
N ILE A 19 -2.91 -23.81 4.94
CA ILE A 19 -3.53 -22.49 5.21
C ILE A 19 -4.31 -22.53 6.52
N CYS A 20 -5.14 -23.57 6.70
CA CYS A 20 -6.03 -23.69 7.85
C CYS A 20 -5.29 -23.88 9.16
N GLU A 21 -4.14 -24.57 9.17
CA GLU A 21 -3.27 -24.68 10.33
C GLU A 21 -2.73 -23.30 10.78
N LEU A 22 -2.42 -22.43 9.83
CA LEU A 22 -1.92 -21.08 10.11
C LEU A 22 -3.02 -20.06 10.48
N SER A 23 -4.29 -20.33 10.17
CA SER A 23 -5.40 -19.37 10.36
C SER A 23 -5.56 -18.88 11.79
N SER A 24 -5.34 -19.75 12.78
CA SER A 24 -5.39 -19.36 14.20
C SER A 24 -4.27 -18.39 14.57
N ARG A 25 -3.05 -18.63 14.06
CA ARG A 25 -1.88 -17.77 14.23
C ARG A 25 -2.10 -16.42 13.58
N TRP A 26 -2.65 -16.41 12.36
CA TRP A 26 -3.01 -15.18 11.67
C TRP A 26 -4.04 -14.36 12.43
N ASN A 27 -5.11 -14.99 12.92
CA ASN A 27 -6.13 -14.29 13.69
C ASN A 27 -5.55 -13.60 14.92
N ALA A 28 -4.65 -14.27 15.64
CA ALA A 28 -3.95 -13.67 16.77
C ALA A 28 -3.05 -12.51 16.32
N ALA A 29 -2.22 -12.72 15.30
CA ALA A 29 -1.29 -11.72 14.80
C ALA A 29 -1.99 -10.47 14.26
N SER A 30 -3.03 -10.63 13.42
CA SER A 30 -3.80 -9.51 12.86
C SER A 30 -4.56 -8.75 13.95
N SER A 31 -5.09 -9.46 14.95
CA SER A 31 -5.74 -8.85 16.11
C SER A 31 -4.78 -8.02 16.95
N ASP A 32 -3.56 -8.52 17.16
CA ASP A 32 -2.57 -7.80 17.95
C ASP A 32 -2.03 -6.57 17.21
N VAL A 33 -1.82 -6.68 15.89
CA VAL A 33 -1.53 -5.49 15.06
C VAL A 33 -2.67 -4.48 15.15
N ALA A 34 -3.94 -4.90 14.99
CA ALA A 34 -5.08 -3.99 15.06
C ALA A 34 -5.12 -3.22 16.39
N LYS A 35 -4.94 -3.91 17.53
CA LYS A 35 -4.89 -3.28 18.86
C LYS A 35 -3.75 -2.27 18.95
N VAL A 36 -2.55 -2.67 18.56
CA VAL A 36 -1.36 -1.83 18.61
C VAL A 36 -1.49 -0.61 17.71
N LEU A 37 -2.08 -0.75 16.53
CA LEU A 37 -2.30 0.39 15.63
C LEU A 37 -3.33 1.36 16.20
N VAL A 38 -4.41 0.89 16.83
CA VAL A 38 -5.39 1.76 17.50
C VAL A 38 -4.73 2.57 18.63
N GLU A 39 -3.80 1.97 19.37
CA GLU A 39 -3.10 2.58 20.50
C GLU A 39 -1.66 2.97 20.16
N VAL A 40 -1.38 3.28 18.89
CA VAL A 40 0.01 3.38 18.37
C VAL A 40 0.83 4.42 19.12
N ASP A 41 0.26 5.59 19.43
CA ASP A 41 0.98 6.68 20.10
C ASP A 41 1.43 6.31 21.53
N SER A 42 0.69 5.43 22.20
CA SER A 42 0.95 4.97 23.57
C SER A 42 1.60 3.59 23.65
N SER A 43 1.65 2.85 22.56
CA SER A 43 2.25 1.53 22.49
C SER A 43 3.77 1.60 22.61
N SER A 44 4.36 0.66 23.34
CA SER A 44 5.82 0.58 23.44
C SER A 44 6.45 0.11 22.13
N ALA A 45 7.70 0.52 21.89
CA ALA A 45 8.47 0.08 20.73
C ALA A 45 8.56 -1.45 20.59
N ALA A 46 8.67 -2.16 21.73
CA ALA A 46 8.68 -3.63 21.73
C ALA A 46 7.32 -4.20 21.29
N GLN A 47 6.21 -3.66 21.78
CA GLN A 47 4.87 -4.13 21.38
C GLN A 47 4.64 -3.92 19.88
N ILE A 48 4.98 -2.74 19.34
CA ILE A 48 4.82 -2.46 17.90
C ILE A 48 5.67 -3.41 17.07
N ARG A 49 6.96 -3.55 17.42
CA ARG A 49 7.86 -4.46 16.73
C ARG A 49 7.38 -5.90 16.76
N ASP A 50 7.04 -6.42 17.93
CA ASP A 50 6.74 -7.83 18.12
C ASP A 50 5.43 -8.20 17.40
N SER A 51 4.39 -7.36 17.50
CA SER A 51 3.13 -7.56 16.77
C SER A 51 3.29 -7.47 15.25
N MET A 52 4.01 -6.47 14.74
CA MET A 52 4.24 -6.33 13.30
C MET A 52 5.12 -7.46 12.75
N SER A 53 6.16 -7.86 13.49
CA SER A 53 7.06 -8.95 13.09
C SER A 53 6.32 -10.28 13.00
N GLU A 54 5.42 -10.57 13.95
CA GLU A 54 4.63 -11.80 13.95
C GLU A 54 3.63 -11.83 12.78
N ALA A 55 2.98 -10.70 12.48
CA ALA A 55 2.10 -10.59 11.33
C ALA A 55 2.85 -10.78 10.00
N VAL A 56 3.99 -10.12 9.83
CA VAL A 56 4.84 -10.27 8.63
C VAL A 56 5.36 -11.71 8.51
N ALA A 57 5.84 -12.31 9.60
CA ALA A 57 6.32 -13.70 9.58
C ALA A 57 5.22 -14.69 9.20
N THR A 58 3.99 -14.46 9.66
CA THR A 58 2.83 -15.29 9.32
C THR A 58 2.45 -15.12 7.84
N LEU A 59 2.48 -13.89 7.30
CA LEU A 59 2.24 -13.63 5.88
C LEU A 59 3.33 -14.22 4.98
N VAL A 60 4.59 -14.21 5.42
CA VAL A 60 5.67 -14.93 4.72
C VAL A 60 5.35 -16.42 4.67
N ALA A 61 4.95 -17.03 5.79
CA ALA A 61 4.56 -18.44 5.80
C ALA A 61 3.42 -18.71 4.80
N TYR A 62 2.38 -17.89 4.80
CA TYR A 62 1.30 -18.00 3.82
C TYR A 62 1.78 -17.87 2.37
N SER A 63 2.66 -16.92 2.06
CA SER A 63 3.13 -16.71 0.69
C SER A 63 3.81 -17.94 0.08
N THR A 64 4.38 -18.80 0.92
CA THR A 64 5.05 -20.04 0.48
C THR A 64 4.11 -21.19 0.16
N ILE A 65 2.88 -21.16 0.71
CA ILE A 65 1.89 -22.24 0.60
C ILE A 65 0.58 -21.78 -0.06
N ALA A 66 0.48 -20.50 -0.41
CA ALA A 66 -0.77 -19.91 -0.90
C ALA A 66 -1.21 -20.57 -2.22
N PRO A 67 -2.43 -21.13 -2.26
CA PRO A 67 -3.01 -21.65 -3.49
C PRO A 67 -3.27 -20.50 -4.46
N ARG A 68 -3.40 -20.82 -5.74
CA ARG A 68 -3.45 -19.81 -6.81
C ARG A 68 -4.58 -18.79 -6.63
N GLU A 69 -5.67 -19.20 -6.00
CA GLU A 69 -6.89 -18.43 -5.78
C GLU A 69 -6.69 -17.23 -4.85
N ILE A 70 -5.71 -17.28 -3.92
CA ILE A 70 -5.45 -16.22 -2.92
C ILE A 70 -4.02 -15.69 -2.95
N ARG A 71 -3.19 -16.18 -3.88
CA ARG A 71 -1.76 -15.83 -3.91
C ARG A 71 -1.54 -14.32 -4.04
N ALA A 72 -2.29 -13.67 -4.93
CA ALA A 72 -2.18 -12.23 -5.15
C ALA A 72 -2.60 -11.44 -3.90
N GLU A 73 -3.64 -11.88 -3.21
CA GLU A 73 -4.10 -11.30 -1.96
C GLU A 73 -3.02 -11.44 -0.86
N VAL A 74 -2.47 -12.63 -0.65
CA VAL A 74 -1.41 -12.86 0.35
C VAL A 74 -0.16 -12.03 0.05
N GLU A 75 0.26 -11.94 -1.22
CA GLU A 75 1.41 -11.12 -1.63
C GLU A 75 1.16 -9.63 -1.39
N LEU A 76 -0.04 -9.13 -1.69
CA LEU A 76 -0.40 -7.74 -1.43
C LEU A 76 -0.42 -7.42 0.07
N LEU A 77 -0.95 -8.33 0.88
CA LEU A 77 -0.93 -8.20 2.34
C LEU A 77 0.50 -8.21 2.88
N LEU A 78 1.33 -9.17 2.45
CA LEU A 78 2.74 -9.24 2.85
C LEU A 78 3.50 -7.95 2.52
N ASN A 79 3.32 -7.42 1.31
CA ASN A 79 3.95 -6.17 0.89
C ASN A 79 3.47 -4.97 1.72
N SER A 80 2.17 -4.90 2.03
CA SER A 80 1.59 -3.78 2.78
C SER A 80 2.02 -3.78 4.25
N TYR A 81 1.94 -4.94 4.91
CA TYR A 81 2.41 -5.10 6.30
C TYR A 81 3.93 -4.95 6.40
N GLY A 82 4.68 -5.50 5.43
CA GLY A 82 6.13 -5.36 5.37
C GLY A 82 6.58 -3.92 5.17
N SER A 83 5.90 -3.16 4.30
CA SER A 83 6.15 -1.74 4.10
C SER A 83 5.94 -0.93 5.39
N LEU A 84 4.84 -1.19 6.10
CA LEU A 84 4.55 -0.53 7.37
C LEU A 84 5.55 -0.91 8.47
N ALA A 85 5.94 -2.19 8.56
CA ALA A 85 6.95 -2.66 9.49
C ALA A 85 8.31 -1.99 9.24
N ASN A 86 8.74 -1.90 7.98
CA ASN A 86 9.97 -1.22 7.59
C ASN A 86 9.93 0.27 7.94
N ALA A 87 8.79 0.94 7.73
CA ALA A 87 8.63 2.35 8.10
C ALA A 87 8.74 2.55 9.61
N PHE A 88 8.11 1.68 10.41
CA PHE A 88 8.27 1.71 11.86
C PHE A 88 9.71 1.42 12.30
N GLU A 89 10.43 0.53 11.62
CA GLU A 89 11.84 0.27 11.91
C GLU A 89 12.71 1.53 11.78
N GLN A 90 12.48 2.36 10.76
CA GLN A 90 13.23 3.61 10.55
C GLN A 90 13.07 4.62 11.68
N ILE A 91 11.92 4.61 12.37
CA ILE A 91 11.67 5.44 13.55
C ILE A 91 11.98 4.70 14.87
N ASN A 92 12.71 3.59 14.82
CA ASN A 92 13.02 2.72 15.96
C ASN A 92 11.75 2.25 16.70
N TRP A 93 10.69 1.99 15.96
CA TRP A 93 9.39 1.54 16.47
C TRP A 93 8.74 2.53 17.45
N GLN A 94 9.11 3.81 17.42
CA GLN A 94 8.56 4.81 18.34
C GLN A 94 7.16 5.27 17.91
N GLY A 95 6.13 4.59 18.42
CA GLY A 95 4.73 4.87 18.12
C GLY A 95 4.32 6.34 18.28
N SER A 96 4.82 7.03 19.31
CA SER A 96 4.57 8.47 19.55
C SER A 96 5.08 9.42 18.45
N THR A 97 5.95 8.94 17.56
CA THR A 97 6.50 9.69 16.42
C THR A 97 5.88 9.27 15.09
N SER A 98 5.09 8.20 15.07
CA SER A 98 4.53 7.57 13.86
C SER A 98 3.70 8.54 13.00
N ASN A 99 2.85 9.35 13.63
CA ASN A 99 1.98 10.31 12.94
C ASN A 99 2.74 11.51 12.35
N LYS A 100 4.01 11.73 12.74
CA LYS A 100 4.87 12.80 12.21
C LYS A 100 5.86 12.30 11.17
N ASP A 101 5.98 10.99 11.02
CA ASP A 101 6.86 10.37 10.04
C ASP A 101 6.11 10.13 8.73
N ALA A 102 6.64 10.69 7.64
CA ALA A 102 6.00 10.61 6.33
C ALA A 102 5.95 9.18 5.78
N ALA A 103 6.95 8.33 6.08
CA ALA A 103 6.98 6.96 5.61
C ALA A 103 5.96 6.10 6.36
N VAL A 104 5.83 6.26 7.67
CA VAL A 104 4.83 5.55 8.48
C VAL A 104 3.43 5.99 8.10
N SER A 105 3.19 7.29 7.95
CA SER A 105 1.89 7.81 7.48
C SER A 105 1.52 7.27 6.10
N SER A 106 2.46 7.30 5.14
CA SER A 106 2.23 6.78 3.77
C SER A 106 1.94 5.27 3.77
N ALA A 107 2.72 4.50 4.52
CA ALA A 107 2.49 3.06 4.66
C ALA A 107 1.17 2.74 5.37
N GLY A 108 0.78 3.54 6.37
CA GLY A 108 -0.50 3.45 7.05
C GLY A 108 -1.69 3.74 6.13
N VAL A 109 -1.59 4.77 5.28
CA VAL A 109 -2.58 5.07 4.23
C VAL A 109 -2.68 3.93 3.22
N ARG A 110 -1.54 3.34 2.83
CA ARG A 110 -1.54 2.16 1.95
C ARG A 110 -2.21 0.97 2.60
N LEU A 111 -1.96 0.71 3.89
CA LEU A 111 -2.65 -0.37 4.60
C LEU A 111 -4.17 -0.17 4.61
N ALA A 112 -4.62 1.09 4.69
CA ALA A 112 -6.02 1.47 4.65
C ALA A 112 -6.62 1.60 3.24
N SER A 113 -5.89 1.28 2.16
CA SER A 113 -6.39 1.45 0.80
C SER A 113 -7.43 0.39 0.42
N ASN A 114 -8.33 0.73 -0.52
CA ASN A 114 -9.44 -0.15 -0.92
C ASN A 114 -8.97 -1.50 -1.49
N ASP A 115 -7.84 -1.52 -2.21
CA ASP A 115 -7.22 -2.74 -2.74
C ASP A 115 -6.71 -3.64 -1.61
N VAL A 116 -6.10 -3.07 -0.56
CA VAL A 116 -5.63 -3.84 0.61
C VAL A 116 -6.80 -4.34 1.45
N GLN A 117 -7.82 -3.50 1.68
CA GLN A 117 -9.05 -3.93 2.37
C GLN A 117 -9.76 -5.06 1.61
N SER A 118 -9.88 -4.96 0.28
CA SER A 118 -10.47 -6.02 -0.52
C SER A 118 -9.64 -7.32 -0.46
N ALA A 119 -8.31 -7.23 -0.43
CA ALA A 119 -7.46 -8.41 -0.25
C ALA A 119 -7.63 -9.03 1.15
N GLN A 120 -7.73 -8.21 2.20
CA GLN A 120 -8.03 -8.65 3.57
C GLN A 120 -9.37 -9.41 3.62
N GLU A 121 -10.42 -8.86 3.02
CA GLU A 121 -11.75 -9.49 2.97
C GLU A 121 -11.76 -10.80 2.19
N LYS A 122 -11.13 -10.85 1.02
CA LYS A 122 -11.04 -12.06 0.20
C LYS A 122 -10.24 -13.15 0.91
N PHE A 123 -9.14 -12.79 1.56
CA PHE A 123 -8.33 -13.71 2.34
C PHE A 123 -9.11 -14.28 3.53
N ALA A 124 -9.81 -13.41 4.28
CA ALA A 124 -10.68 -13.80 5.37
C ALA A 124 -11.81 -14.74 4.88
N LYS A 125 -12.44 -14.40 3.75
CA LYS A 125 -13.48 -15.23 3.13
C LYS A 125 -12.95 -16.60 2.72
N TYR A 126 -11.76 -16.67 2.14
CA TYR A 126 -11.14 -17.96 1.81
C TYR A 126 -10.96 -18.83 3.05
N ILE A 127 -10.45 -18.24 4.15
CA ILE A 127 -10.28 -18.96 5.42
C ILE A 127 -11.65 -19.42 5.97
N ALA A 128 -12.67 -18.57 5.95
CA ALA A 128 -14.02 -18.94 6.40
C ALA A 128 -14.60 -20.11 5.59
N ASP A 129 -14.56 -19.99 4.26
CA ASP A 129 -15.15 -20.97 3.34
C ASP A 129 -14.40 -22.32 3.40
N ASN A 130 -13.08 -22.31 3.56
CA ASN A 130 -12.25 -23.52 3.44
C ASN A 130 -11.84 -24.12 4.78
N CYS A 131 -11.67 -23.31 5.83
CA CYS A 131 -11.16 -23.74 7.13
C CYS A 131 -12.23 -23.84 8.21
N SER A 132 -13.47 -23.42 7.92
CA SER A 132 -14.55 -23.35 8.93
C SER A 132 -14.13 -22.52 10.15
N PHE A 133 -13.39 -21.45 9.90
CA PHE A 133 -12.82 -20.56 10.90
C PHE A 133 -13.06 -19.12 10.47
N ASP A 134 -13.73 -18.33 11.31
CA ASP A 134 -13.95 -16.91 11.05
C ASP A 134 -12.86 -16.08 11.75
N LEU A 135 -12.29 -15.12 11.02
CA LEU A 135 -11.32 -14.18 11.60
C LEU A 135 -12.06 -13.10 12.39
N ASP A 136 -11.64 -12.86 13.63
CA ASP A 136 -12.20 -11.81 14.49
C ASP A 136 -11.82 -10.40 13.98
N ASN A 137 -10.61 -10.27 13.44
CA ASN A 137 -10.10 -9.04 12.85
C ASN A 137 -9.75 -9.27 11.38
N ALA A 138 -10.80 -9.34 10.55
CA ALA A 138 -10.66 -9.49 9.11
C ALA A 138 -10.04 -8.24 8.46
N ILE A 139 -10.34 -7.05 8.97
CA ILE A 139 -9.86 -5.78 8.43
C ILE A 139 -8.99 -5.07 9.45
N VAL A 140 -7.78 -4.71 9.05
CA VAL A 140 -6.82 -3.96 9.88
C VAL A 140 -6.51 -2.65 9.18
N GLN A 141 -6.69 -1.54 9.90
CA GLN A 141 -6.48 -0.18 9.41
C GLN A 141 -5.53 0.59 10.33
N PHE A 142 -4.77 1.50 9.73
CA PHE A 142 -3.99 2.47 10.49
C PHE A 142 -4.89 3.63 10.92
N PRO A 143 -4.79 4.12 12.18
CA PRO A 143 -5.59 5.25 12.65
C PRO A 143 -5.31 6.52 11.83
N ASN A 144 -6.31 7.40 11.72
CA ASN A 144 -6.22 8.69 10.99
C ASN A 144 -5.88 8.59 9.49
N SER A 145 -6.17 7.46 8.85
CA SER A 145 -6.13 7.31 7.38
C SER A 145 -7.22 8.13 6.64
N GLY A 146 -8.05 8.89 7.37
CA GLY A 146 -8.98 9.88 6.83
C GLY A 146 -8.29 11.24 6.63
N THR A 147 -8.15 11.65 5.37
CA THR A 147 -7.59 12.92 4.85
C THR A 147 -6.08 12.95 4.52
N THR A 148 -5.67 12.08 3.59
CA THR A 148 -4.88 12.32 2.35
C THR A 148 -3.81 13.43 2.18
N LEU A 149 -3.35 14.18 3.17
CA LEU A 149 -2.18 15.07 3.04
C LEU A 149 -1.39 15.09 4.34
N PRO A 150 -0.05 14.97 4.31
CA PRO A 150 0.78 15.40 5.44
C PRO A 150 0.39 16.85 5.76
N ASP A 151 0.20 17.16 7.04
CA ASP A 151 0.04 18.56 7.45
C ASP A 151 1.21 19.35 6.85
N PRO A 152 0.96 20.51 6.20
CA PRO A 152 2.03 21.36 5.73
C PRO A 152 2.95 21.65 6.91
N ILE A 153 4.24 21.40 6.73
CA ILE A 153 5.26 21.73 7.72
C ILE A 153 5.07 23.22 8.01
N VAL A 154 4.61 23.54 9.23
CA VAL A 154 4.63 24.90 9.73
C VAL A 154 6.11 25.22 9.92
N GLN A 155 6.72 25.84 8.91
CA GLN A 155 8.06 26.41 9.07
C GLN A 155 7.96 27.46 10.17
N ASP A 156 8.62 27.19 11.30
CA ASP A 156 8.90 28.22 12.28
C ASP A 156 9.77 29.27 11.59
N GLU A 157 9.20 30.45 11.30
CA GLU A 157 9.85 31.58 10.62
C GLU A 157 11.09 32.09 11.40
N SER A 158 11.38 31.52 12.58
CA SER A 158 12.51 31.89 13.44
C SER A 158 13.72 30.96 13.36
N ALA A 159 13.63 29.84 12.64
CA ALA A 159 14.78 28.94 12.47
C ALA A 159 15.71 29.48 11.36
N PRO A 160 17.04 29.55 11.58
CA PRO A 160 17.96 29.92 10.50
C PRO A 160 17.81 28.93 9.35
N GLU A 161 17.62 29.44 8.13
CA GLU A 161 17.56 28.64 6.90
C GLU A 161 18.76 27.68 6.88
N ILE A 162 18.48 26.40 7.10
CA ILE A 162 19.45 25.36 6.77
C ILE A 162 19.42 25.31 5.25
N ASP A 163 20.52 25.73 4.63
CA ASP A 163 20.79 25.50 3.22
C ASP A 163 20.55 24.02 2.93
N ALA A 164 19.40 23.72 2.33
CA ALA A 164 19.05 22.41 1.83
C ALA A 164 19.93 22.15 0.61
N GLY A 165 21.19 21.85 0.88
CA GLY A 165 22.19 21.58 -0.12
C GLY A 165 21.77 20.39 -0.97
N PHE A 166 21.33 20.69 -2.19
CA PHE A 166 21.68 19.96 -3.42
C PHE A 166 21.37 18.47 -3.55
N ASP A 167 20.49 17.87 -2.75
CA ASP A 167 19.88 16.58 -3.08
C ASP A 167 18.48 16.77 -3.73
N ASN A 168 18.56 17.40 -4.91
CA ASN A 168 17.86 17.13 -6.18
C ASN A 168 16.31 17.20 -6.28
N GLU A 169 15.73 18.40 -6.19
CA GLU A 169 14.38 18.68 -6.74
C GLU A 169 14.17 18.11 -8.16
N ASN A 170 15.24 18.09 -8.98
CA ASN A 170 15.26 17.45 -10.30
C ASN A 170 15.02 15.92 -10.27
N SER A 171 15.52 15.19 -9.26
CA SER A 171 15.27 13.74 -9.19
C SER A 171 13.86 13.42 -8.71
N VAL A 172 13.31 14.26 -7.84
CA VAL A 172 11.92 14.15 -7.37
C VAL A 172 10.98 14.39 -8.53
N ALA A 173 11.20 15.44 -9.31
CA ALA A 173 10.47 15.70 -10.55
C ALA A 173 10.59 14.50 -11.50
N ARG A 174 11.80 14.00 -11.76
CA ARG A 174 12.02 12.83 -12.63
C ARG A 174 11.21 11.61 -12.20
N ALA A 175 11.32 11.24 -10.91
CA ALA A 175 10.64 10.08 -10.35
C ALA A 175 9.12 10.23 -10.48
N PHE A 176 8.60 11.43 -10.20
CA PHE A 176 7.19 11.73 -10.35
C PHE A 176 6.72 11.61 -11.82
N GLY A 177 7.52 12.09 -12.77
CA GLY A 177 7.24 11.94 -14.19
C GLY A 177 7.15 10.47 -14.65
N PHE A 178 8.05 9.61 -14.16
CA PHE A 178 7.99 8.17 -14.45
C PHE A 178 6.71 7.53 -13.92
N VAL A 179 6.36 7.75 -12.66
CA VAL A 179 5.18 7.16 -12.03
C VAL A 179 3.89 7.54 -12.77
N VAL A 180 3.75 8.81 -13.15
CA VAL A 180 2.55 9.29 -13.83
C VAL A 180 2.40 8.69 -15.22
N VAL A 181 3.50 8.56 -15.97
CA VAL A 181 3.48 8.02 -17.33
C VAL A 181 3.36 6.49 -17.37
N GLU A 182 3.94 5.79 -16.39
CA GLU A 182 3.81 4.33 -16.26
C GLU A 182 2.35 3.89 -16.08
N ARG A 183 1.50 4.73 -15.46
CA ARG A 183 0.06 4.49 -15.33
C ARG A 183 -0.67 4.35 -16.68
N PHE A 184 -0.07 4.86 -17.76
CA PHE A 184 -0.55 4.77 -19.14
C PHE A 184 0.18 3.70 -19.96
N GLY A 185 1.09 2.94 -19.35
CA GLY A 185 1.77 1.81 -19.98
C GLY A 185 2.79 2.19 -21.06
N VAL A 186 3.32 3.42 -21.03
CA VAL A 186 4.27 3.92 -22.01
C VAL A 186 5.65 4.09 -21.39
N ALA A 187 6.67 3.55 -22.04
CA ALA A 187 8.06 3.78 -21.66
C ALA A 187 8.53 5.16 -22.15
N ILE A 188 9.25 5.88 -21.29
CA ILE A 188 9.79 7.22 -21.57
C ILE A 188 11.27 7.31 -21.19
N THR A 189 11.94 8.32 -21.71
CA THR A 189 13.33 8.66 -21.38
C THR A 189 13.42 9.52 -20.12
N ASP A 190 14.60 9.55 -19.48
CA ASP A 190 14.87 10.42 -18.33
C ASP A 190 14.52 11.90 -18.60
N ALA A 191 14.84 12.40 -19.80
CA ALA A 191 14.54 13.77 -20.19
C ALA A 191 13.04 14.04 -20.34
N GLN A 192 12.27 13.05 -20.78
CA GLN A 192 10.81 13.13 -20.83
C GLN A 192 10.21 13.05 -19.43
N ALA A 193 10.75 12.19 -18.56
CA ALA A 193 10.32 12.06 -17.17
C ALA A 193 10.58 13.36 -16.39
N ASP A 194 11.75 13.97 -16.57
CA ASP A 194 12.08 15.29 -16.02
C ASP A 194 11.09 16.37 -16.46
N CYS A 195 10.81 16.44 -17.77
CA CYS A 195 9.90 17.44 -18.32
C CYS A 195 8.49 17.29 -17.74
N VAL A 196 7.96 16.05 -17.75
CA VAL A 196 6.61 15.77 -17.25
C VAL A 196 6.51 16.07 -15.76
N GLY A 197 7.49 15.62 -14.96
CA GLY A 197 7.53 15.88 -13.54
C GLY A 197 7.53 17.36 -13.17
N ASN A 198 8.41 18.13 -13.80
CA ASN A 198 8.49 19.58 -13.58
C ASN A 198 7.21 20.30 -14.02
N ALA A 199 6.65 19.91 -15.16
CA ALA A 199 5.40 20.50 -15.65
C ALA A 199 4.23 20.25 -14.69
N LEU A 200 4.15 19.06 -14.10
CA LEU A 200 3.12 18.72 -13.13
C LEU A 200 3.28 19.48 -11.80
N LEU A 201 4.50 19.53 -11.25
CA LEU A 201 4.80 20.27 -10.02
C LEU A 201 4.50 21.77 -10.17
N ASN A 202 4.79 22.33 -11.35
CA ASN A 202 4.46 23.72 -11.69
C ASN A 202 2.95 23.93 -11.88
N ALA A 203 2.24 22.99 -12.50
CA ALA A 203 0.79 23.06 -12.68
C ALA A 203 0.04 23.00 -11.35
N THR A 204 0.54 22.23 -10.37
CA THR A 204 -0.04 22.16 -9.01
C THR A 204 0.24 23.40 -8.15
N SER A 205 1.14 24.29 -8.60
CA SER A 205 1.48 25.54 -7.91
C SER A 205 0.64 26.75 -8.35
N LEU A 206 -0.28 26.57 -9.31
CA LEU A 206 -1.16 27.62 -9.81
C LEU A 206 -2.36 27.82 -8.87
N LYS A 207 -2.69 29.09 -8.57
CA LYS A 207 -3.86 29.45 -7.76
C LYS A 207 -5.17 29.00 -8.43
N PRO A 208 -6.18 28.57 -7.66
CA PRO A 208 -7.37 27.85 -8.14
C PRO A 208 -8.37 28.68 -8.97
N GLU A 209 -8.04 29.91 -9.38
CA GLU A 209 -9.05 30.85 -9.87
C GLU A 209 -9.25 30.91 -11.39
N THR A 210 -8.44 30.30 -12.26
CA THR A 210 -8.75 30.28 -13.70
C THR A 210 -7.99 29.19 -14.48
N VAL A 211 -8.34 27.92 -14.31
CA VAL A 211 -8.03 26.93 -15.34
C VAL A 211 -9.25 26.04 -15.57
N ASP A 212 -10.05 26.39 -16.58
CA ASP A 212 -11.24 25.66 -17.01
C ASP A 212 -10.86 24.41 -17.83
N ILE A 213 -9.78 23.73 -17.43
CA ILE A 213 -9.30 22.49 -18.04
C ILE A 213 -9.45 21.36 -17.02
N THR A 214 -10.00 20.24 -17.48
CA THR A 214 -10.05 19.02 -16.68
C THR A 214 -8.64 18.48 -16.44
N TYR A 215 -8.45 17.75 -15.34
CA TYR A 215 -7.18 17.07 -15.04
C TYR A 215 -6.63 16.24 -16.21
N TRP A 216 -7.52 15.60 -16.99
CA TRP A 216 -7.12 14.79 -18.16
C TRP A 216 -6.65 15.63 -19.35
N GLN A 217 -7.24 16.81 -19.55
CA GLN A 217 -6.78 17.77 -20.57
C GLN A 217 -5.43 18.35 -20.20
N LEU A 218 -5.22 18.68 -18.92
CA LEU A 218 -3.91 19.10 -18.40
C LEU A 218 -2.84 18.04 -18.68
N LEU A 219 -3.12 16.77 -18.39
CA LEU A 219 -2.18 15.68 -18.68
C LEU A 219 -1.87 15.55 -20.17
N GLN A 220 -2.87 15.69 -21.04
CA GLN A 220 -2.66 15.62 -22.48
C GLN A 220 -1.78 16.78 -22.97
N GLU A 221 -1.96 18.00 -22.46
CA GLU A 221 -1.12 19.15 -22.78
C GLU A 221 0.33 18.97 -22.31
N ILE A 222 0.51 18.45 -21.09
CA ILE A 222 1.83 18.15 -20.53
C ILE A 222 2.54 17.09 -21.37
N PHE A 223 1.87 15.97 -21.70
CA PHE A 223 2.47 14.92 -22.52
C PHE A 223 2.83 15.41 -23.91
N ASN A 224 1.98 16.22 -24.54
CA ASN A 224 2.27 16.82 -25.85
C ASN A 224 3.49 17.75 -25.79
N SER A 225 3.55 18.62 -24.78
CA SER A 225 4.67 19.56 -24.61
C SER A 225 6.00 18.85 -24.30
N CYS A 226 5.94 17.76 -23.54
CA CYS A 226 7.08 16.91 -23.22
C CYS A 226 7.37 15.82 -24.26
N LYS A 227 6.66 15.83 -25.40
CA LYS A 227 6.85 14.88 -26.51
C LYS A 227 6.69 13.42 -26.09
N VAL A 228 5.79 13.15 -25.16
CA VAL A 228 5.39 11.80 -24.73
C VAL A 228 4.18 11.37 -25.56
N GLN A 229 4.30 10.25 -26.28
CA GLN A 229 3.26 9.77 -27.19
C GLN A 229 2.19 8.99 -26.41
N ILE A 230 1.29 9.72 -25.75
CA ILE A 230 0.10 9.18 -25.09
C ILE A 230 -1.14 9.90 -25.62
N ASP A 231 -2.15 9.10 -25.95
CA ASP A 231 -3.52 9.58 -26.11
C ASP A 231 -4.27 9.27 -24.81
N VAL A 232 -4.44 10.29 -23.98
CA VAL A 232 -5.03 10.15 -22.64
C VAL A 232 -6.47 9.68 -22.74
N ALA A 233 -7.25 10.20 -23.70
CA ALA A 233 -8.64 9.81 -23.87
C ALA A 233 -8.76 8.32 -24.23
N LYS A 234 -7.96 7.87 -25.20
CA LYS A 234 -7.93 6.47 -25.62
C LYS A 234 -7.42 5.53 -24.51
N ALA A 235 -6.44 5.96 -23.72
CA ALA A 235 -5.89 5.17 -22.63
C ALA A 235 -6.85 5.03 -21.43
N LEU A 236 -7.86 5.89 -21.32
CA LEU A 236 -8.93 5.78 -20.33
C LEU A 236 -10.04 4.82 -20.76
N GLU A 237 -10.25 4.64 -22.06
CA GLU A 237 -11.24 3.69 -22.62
C GLU A 237 -10.75 2.23 -22.60
N SER A 238 -9.43 2.01 -22.52
CA SER A 238 -8.82 0.68 -22.54
C SER A 238 -8.63 0.04 -21.15
N LYS A 239 -9.33 0.53 -20.13
CA LYS A 239 -9.28 0.03 -18.75
C LYS A 239 -10.61 -0.57 -18.30
#